data_AF-A0A959Y9T6-F1
#
_entry.id   AF-A0A959Y9T6-F1
#
_cell.length_a   1.000
_cell.length_b   1.000
_cell.length_c   1.000
_cell.angle_alpha   90.00
_cell.angle_beta   90.00
_cell.angle_gamma   90.00
#
_symmetry.space_group_name_H-M   'P 1'
#
loop_
_entity.id
_entity.type
_entity.pdbx_description
1 polymer ?
#
loop_
_entity_poly.entity_id
_entity_poly.type
_entity_poly.pdbx_seq_one_letter_code
_entity_poly.pdbx_strand_id
1 'polypeptide(L)'
;RVVQISDLHLGSFPLDSDIVQRGVELINLQEPDLILFTGDLVNDYADEAEPWLDLLSGLKARLGKYSILGNHDYSDYARWESAEA
;
A
#
# COMPACT_ATOMS: atom_id res chain seq x y z
N ARG A 1 -0.69 -12.50 16.12
CA ARG A 1 -1.43 -12.55 14.84
C ARG A 1 -0.70 -11.69 13.81
N VAL A 2 -0.45 -12.24 12.63
CA VAL A 2 0.20 -11.53 11.53
C VAL A 2 -0.84 -11.32 10.43
N VAL A 3 -0.92 -10.11 9.90
CA VAL A 3 -1.67 -9.82 8.67
C VAL A 3 -0.65 -9.57 7.56
N GLN A 4 -0.77 -10.31 6.48
CA GLN A 4 0.02 -10.11 5.27
C GLN A 4 -0.88 -9.44 4.22
N ILE A 5 -0.37 -8.39 3.59
CA ILE A 5 -1.02 -7.64 2.51
C ILE A 5 -0.01 -7.55 1.37
N SER A 6 -0.47 -7.63 0.14
CA SER A 6 0.35 -7.54 -1.08
C SER A 6 -0.48 -6.92 -2.18
N ASP A 7 0.17 -6.40 -3.23
CA ASP A 7 -0.46 -6.07 -4.51
C ASP A 7 -1.63 -5.08 -4.33
N LEU A 8 -1.39 -4.03 -3.54
CA LEU A 8 -2.41 -2.99 -3.32
C LEU A 8 -2.65 -2.15 -4.57
N HIS A 9 -1.62 -1.92 -5.38
CA HIS A 9 -1.76 -1.21 -6.66
C HIS A 9 -2.62 0.06 -6.54
N LEU A 10 -2.29 0.93 -5.58
CA LEU A 10 -3.20 1.96 -5.07
C LEU A 10 -3.77 2.92 -6.13
N GLY A 11 -3.03 3.20 -7.21
CA GLY A 11 -3.52 3.99 -8.33
C GLY A 11 -4.68 3.35 -9.13
N SER A 12 -5.00 2.07 -8.88
CA SER A 12 -6.12 1.36 -9.53
C SER A 12 -7.45 1.57 -8.81
N PHE A 13 -7.46 2.10 -7.59
CA PHE A 13 -8.69 2.35 -6.85
C PHE A 13 -9.33 3.70 -7.23
N PRO A 14 -10.66 3.76 -7.48
CA PRO A 14 -11.36 5.02 -7.65
C PRO A 14 -11.29 5.85 -6.36
N LEU A 15 -10.94 7.14 -6.46
CA LEU A 15 -10.79 8.02 -5.29
C LEU A 15 -12.09 8.24 -4.51
N ASP A 16 -13.25 8.04 -5.14
CA ASP A 16 -14.58 8.12 -4.53
C ASP A 16 -15.05 6.78 -3.93
N SER A 17 -14.20 5.75 -3.96
CA SER A 17 -14.49 4.43 -3.43
C SER A 17 -14.15 4.27 -1.95
N ASP A 18 -14.95 3.49 -1.23
CA ASP A 18 -14.72 3.08 0.16
C ASP A 18 -13.85 1.81 0.30
N ILE A 19 -13.39 1.22 -0.81
CA ILE A 19 -12.71 -0.09 -0.80
C ILE A 19 -11.44 -0.08 0.06
N VAL A 20 -10.58 0.95 -0.08
CA VAL A 20 -9.34 1.06 0.70
C VAL A 20 -9.66 1.27 2.18
N GLN A 21 -10.62 2.14 2.49
CA GLN A 21 -11.10 2.36 3.86
C GLN A 21 -11.59 1.06 4.50
N ARG A 22 -12.45 0.31 3.78
CA ARG A 22 -12.97 -0.98 4.24
C ARG A 22 -11.86 -2.00 4.46
N GLY A 23 -10.84 -2.03 3.60
CA GLY A 23 -9.65 -2.85 3.78
C GLY A 23 -8.95 -2.53 5.11
N VAL A 24 -8.67 -1.25 5.37
CA VAL A 24 -8.06 -0.78 6.62
C VAL A 24 -8.88 -1.18 7.85
N GLU A 25 -10.21 -1.03 7.79
CA GLU A 25 -11.11 -1.42 8.88
C GLU A 25 -11.06 -2.94 9.15
N LEU A 26 -11.10 -3.75 8.10
CA LEU A 26 -11.03 -5.21 8.20
C LEU A 26 -9.70 -5.68 8.78
N ILE A 27 -8.58 -5.05 8.37
CA ILE A 27 -7.25 -5.34 8.91
C ILE A 27 -7.18 -4.99 10.39
N ASN A 28 -7.67 -3.81 10.78
CA ASN A 28 -7.67 -3.36 12.17
C ASN A 28 -8.56 -4.23 13.06
N LEU A 29 -9.69 -4.73 12.55
CA LEU A 29 -10.57 -5.67 13.26
C LEU A 29 -9.84 -6.98 13.61
N GLN A 30 -8.79 -7.33 12.85
CA GLN A 30 -7.94 -8.48 13.20
C GLN A 30 -7.06 -8.20 14.41
N GLU A 31 -6.96 -7.01 14.98
CA GLU A 31 -6.05 -6.69 16.09
C GLU A 31 -4.62 -7.26 15.87
N PRO A 32 -3.94 -6.91 14.76
CA PRO A 32 -2.70 -7.57 14.40
C PRO A 32 -1.55 -7.17 15.33
N ASP A 33 -0.64 -8.12 15.54
CA ASP A 33 0.65 -7.84 16.16
C ASP A 33 1.61 -7.24 15.15
N LEU A 34 1.59 -7.78 13.93
CA LEU A 34 2.41 -7.34 12.82
C LEU A 34 1.54 -7.22 11.57
N ILE A 35 1.79 -6.17 10.80
CA ILE A 35 1.32 -6.05 9.42
C ILE A 35 2.55 -6.09 8.52
N LEU A 36 2.54 -6.99 7.54
CA LEU A 36 3.59 -7.15 6.55
C LEU A 36 3.02 -6.82 5.18
N PHE A 37 3.57 -5.77 4.55
CA PHE A 37 3.35 -5.46 3.14
C PHE A 37 4.41 -6.19 2.31
N THR A 38 3.98 -7.07 1.41
CA THR A 38 4.88 -7.94 0.65
C THR A 38 5.12 -7.49 -0.79
N GLY A 39 4.92 -6.20 -1.06
CA GLY A 39 5.23 -5.54 -2.33
C GLY A 39 4.01 -5.03 -3.08
N ASP A 40 4.28 -4.31 -4.15
CA ASP A 40 3.34 -3.76 -5.13
C ASP A 40 2.29 -2.86 -4.48
N LEU A 41 2.78 -1.85 -3.76
CA LEU A 41 1.95 -0.81 -3.14
C LEU A 41 1.36 0.14 -4.18
N VAL A 42 2.15 0.50 -5.18
CA VAL A 42 1.77 1.37 -6.30
C VAL A 42 1.73 0.57 -7.61
N ASN A 43 1.15 1.14 -8.67
CA ASN A 43 1.21 0.58 -10.01
C ASN A 43 2.54 0.96 -10.67
N ASP A 44 2.84 2.25 -10.74
CA ASP A 44 4.05 2.71 -11.41
C ASP A 44 4.68 3.94 -10.73
N TYR A 45 3.88 4.82 -10.13
CA TYR A 45 4.37 6.07 -9.54
C TYR A 45 4.11 6.15 -8.04
N ALA A 46 5.06 6.72 -7.29
CA ALA A 46 4.95 6.88 -5.84
C ALA A 46 3.79 7.80 -5.43
N ASP A 47 3.41 8.77 -6.27
CA ASP A 47 2.34 9.74 -6.00
C ASP A 47 0.94 9.09 -6.01
N GLU A 48 0.79 7.91 -6.62
CA GLU A 48 -0.45 7.12 -6.56
C GLU A 48 -0.85 6.74 -5.14
N ALA A 49 0.12 6.66 -4.22
CA ALA A 49 -0.15 6.38 -2.82
C ALA A 49 -0.62 7.62 -2.03
N GLU A 50 -0.33 8.84 -2.51
CA GLU A 50 -0.59 10.09 -1.78
C GLU A 50 -2.05 10.23 -1.31
N PRO A 51 -3.08 9.96 -2.14
CA PRO A 51 -4.48 10.08 -1.72
C PRO A 51 -4.87 9.14 -0.59
N TRP A 52 -4.09 8.07 -0.38
CA TRP A 52 -4.41 6.98 0.54
C TRP A 52 -3.58 7.02 1.83
N LEU A 53 -2.55 7.88 1.92
CA LEU A 53 -1.63 7.92 3.06
C LEU A 53 -2.36 8.14 4.39
N ASP A 54 -3.35 9.03 4.44
CA ASP A 54 -4.14 9.28 5.64
C ASP A 54 -4.89 8.04 6.10
N LEU A 55 -5.52 7.31 5.18
CA LEU A 55 -6.23 6.05 5.50
C LEU A 55 -5.26 4.96 5.96
N LEU A 56 -4.15 4.77 5.24
CA LEU A 56 -3.14 3.76 5.57
C LEU A 56 -2.42 4.06 6.89
N SER A 57 -2.28 5.34 7.26
CA SER A 57 -1.74 5.75 8.56
C SER A 57 -2.59 5.22 9.74
N GLY A 58 -3.87 4.98 9.49
CA GLY A 58 -4.83 4.42 10.44
C GLY A 58 -4.63 2.92 10.74
N LEU A 59 -3.74 2.22 10.03
CA LEU A 59 -3.42 0.82 10.30
C LEU A 59 -2.69 0.67 11.64
N LYS A 60 -3.24 -0.17 12.51
CA LYS A 60 -2.76 -0.44 13.87
C LYS A 60 -2.13 -1.81 13.94
N ALA A 61 -0.91 -1.88 14.44
CA ALA A 61 -0.21 -3.12 14.72
C ALA A 61 0.66 -2.95 15.97
N ARG A 62 0.56 -3.89 16.92
CA ARG A 62 1.21 -3.76 18.24
C ARG A 62 2.74 -3.69 18.16
N LEU A 63 3.35 -4.47 17.28
CA LEU A 63 4.79 -4.62 17.11
C LEU A 63 5.33 -3.89 15.87
N GLY A 64 4.44 -3.27 15.09
CA GLY A 64 4.81 -2.44 13.94
C GLY A 64 4.31 -2.96 12.61
N LYS A 65 4.62 -2.17 11.58
CA LYS A 65 4.26 -2.39 10.18
C LYS A 65 5.56 -2.42 9.39
N TYR A 66 5.75 -3.43 8.55
CA TYR A 66 6.97 -3.62 7.76
C TYR A 66 6.58 -3.79 6.30
N SER A 67 7.41 -3.25 5.41
CA SER A 67 7.21 -3.35 3.97
C SER A 67 8.48 -3.79 3.29
N ILE A 68 8.33 -4.57 2.22
CA ILE A 68 9.36 -4.81 1.21
C ILE A 68 8.85 -4.28 -0.12
N LEU A 69 9.77 -3.99 -1.05
CA LEU A 69 9.42 -3.56 -2.40
C LEU A 69 9.02 -4.78 -3.25
N GLY A 70 7.92 -4.65 -3.98
CA GLY A 70 7.55 -5.50 -5.10
C GLY A 70 8.04 -4.92 -6.43
N ASN A 71 7.87 -5.64 -7.54
CA ASN A 71 8.38 -5.18 -8.83
C ASN A 71 7.75 -3.86 -9.28
N HIS A 72 6.50 -3.57 -8.95
CA HIS A 72 5.86 -2.31 -9.30
C HIS A 72 6.35 -1.11 -8.47
N ASP A 73 7.00 -1.35 -7.34
CA ASP A 73 7.48 -0.27 -6.48
C ASP A 73 8.84 0.30 -6.94
N TYR A 74 9.53 -0.34 -7.89
CA TYR A 74 10.85 0.09 -8.40
C TYR A 74 11.06 -0.09 -9.91
N SER A 75 10.04 -0.55 -10.64
CA SER A 75 10.17 -0.85 -12.07
C SER A 75 10.07 0.37 -12.96
N ASP A 76 10.54 0.22 -14.19
CA ASP A 76 10.51 1.18 -15.26
C ASP A 76 9.33 0.98 -16.23
N TYR A 77 8.21 0.43 -15.76
CA TYR A 77 7.02 0.16 -16.58
C TYR A 77 6.31 1.46 -17.04
N ALA A 78 6.58 2.57 -16.36
CA ALA A 78 6.18 3.92 -16.74
C ALA A 78 7.17 4.62 -17.68
N ARG A 79 6.71 5.69 -18.34
CA ARG A 79 7.58 6.55 -19.14
C ARG A 79 8.22 7.62 -18.26
N TRP A 80 9.49 7.44 -17.97
CA TRP A 80 10.30 8.38 -17.20
C TRP A 80 10.87 9.51 -18.07
N GLU A 81 11.12 10.68 -17.47
CA GLU A 81 11.72 11.82 -18.19
C GLU A 81 13.20 11.58 -18.53
N SER A 82 13.89 10.75 -17.76
CA SER A 82 15.29 10.38 -17.94
C SER A 82 15.60 9.00 -17.34
N ALA A 83 16.81 8.47 -17.54
CA ALA A 83 17.20 7.18 -16.97
C ALA A 83 17.52 7.27 -15.46
N GLU A 84 17.77 8.48 -14.97
CA GLU A 84 18.05 8.81 -13.57
C GLU A 84 16.81 9.26 -12.78
N ALA A 85 15.66 9.39 -13.46
CA ALA A 85 14.39 9.79 -12.87
C ALA A 85 13.73 8.64 -12.10
#